data_AF-A0A2G5CZE4-F1
#
_entry.id   AF-A0A2G5CZE4-F1
#
_cell.length_a   1.000
_cell.length_b   1.000
_cell.length_c   1.000
_cell.angle_alpha   90.00
_cell.angle_beta   90.00
_cell.angle_gamma   90.00
#
_symmetry.space_group_name_H-M   'P 1'
#
loop_
_entity.id
_entity.type
_entity.pdbx_description
1 polymer ?
#
loop_
_entity_poly.entity_id
_entity_poly.type
_entity_poly.pdbx_seq_one_letter_code
_entity_poly.pdbx_strand_id
1 'polypeptide(L)'
;MSTLSSETTKGLSSQAYLDSKPVNSTKELVAELCRHFYTLGWVSGTGGSITIKVHEDSIPKSQQLIVMSPSEGSILFTPSPKPYPNKLPKCTDCASLFMKAYQMRNAGAVIHSHGMESCIATMIRPKAKEFRISHMEMIKGIQGHGYYDELVIPIIENTAHEGELTDSLAEAIKAYPKATAVLVRNHGIYVWGDSWISAKTQAECYHYLFDAAIKLHQLGLDWSTPSHGPIGQAEKLLDADSDTSGIVKVGAPNGNHVHVPVQRCILLDIEGTTTPISFVTDVLFPYARNKMEKHLIATYDTTETQEDIELLRSQVEDDVNQGLSTLPIPPADAGKEEVIMSLVANVNEMIRADRKVTALKQLQGHIWRTGYQKNELEGFVFEDVPKALEKWHVTGIKVYIYSSGSREAQRLIFGNSNYGDLRKYLCGFFDTTVGHKREARSYSEISQSVGVDKPSEILFLTDVFQEAVAAKAAGLEVIISVRPGNAPLPENHEFKTVRSFLDI
;
A
#
# COMPACT_ATOMS: atom_id res chain seq x y z
N MET A 1 44.72 52.44 -2.43
CA MET A 1 43.77 51.96 -3.44
C MET A 1 43.68 50.45 -3.32
N SER A 2 42.44 49.96 -3.24
CA SER A 2 42.01 48.55 -3.33
C SER A 2 42.37 47.62 -2.15
N THR A 3 41.65 47.83 -1.06
CA THR A 3 41.02 46.75 -0.29
C THR A 3 40.05 45.99 -1.20
N LEU A 4 40.31 44.72 -1.49
CA LEU A 4 39.31 43.77 -2.00
C LEU A 4 39.22 42.62 -1.01
N SER A 5 38.07 42.59 -0.36
CA SER A 5 37.63 41.67 0.67
C SER A 5 37.69 40.22 0.21
N SER A 6 38.27 39.38 1.07
CA SER A 6 37.97 37.96 1.13
C SER A 6 36.47 37.76 1.37
N GLU A 7 35.70 37.53 0.31
CA GLU A 7 34.35 36.98 0.46
C GLU A 7 34.46 35.53 0.91
N THR A 8 34.43 35.37 2.22
CA THR A 8 33.92 34.20 2.93
C THR A 8 32.61 33.73 2.30
N THR A 9 32.66 32.70 1.46
CA THR A 9 31.53 31.79 1.22
C THR A 9 31.33 30.91 2.45
N LYS A 10 31.03 31.55 3.59
CA LYS A 10 30.57 30.89 4.81
C LYS A 10 29.14 30.41 4.57
N GLY A 11 28.91 29.13 4.81
CA GLY A 11 27.62 28.46 4.70
C GLY A 11 26.51 29.24 5.42
N LEU A 12 25.64 29.83 4.61
CA LEU A 12 24.27 30.16 4.95
C LEU A 12 23.41 29.15 4.19
N SER A 13 23.40 27.88 4.59
CA SER A 13 22.14 27.12 4.45
C SER A 13 21.22 27.74 5.51
N SER A 14 20.51 28.79 5.12
CA SER A 14 19.79 29.64 6.07
C SER A 14 18.81 28.78 6.87
N GLN A 15 18.71 29.04 8.17
CA GLN A 15 17.63 28.49 9.00
C GLN A 15 16.26 28.68 8.31
N ALA A 16 16.11 29.79 7.56
CA ALA A 16 14.98 30.06 6.69
C ALA A 16 14.71 29.00 5.59
N TYR A 17 15.74 28.37 5.01
CA TYR A 17 15.56 27.23 4.10
C TYR A 17 15.04 26.00 4.87
N LEU A 18 15.65 25.68 6.00
CA LEU A 18 15.23 24.54 6.83
C LEU A 18 13.82 24.70 7.40
N ASP A 19 13.37 25.95 7.56
CA ASP A 19 12.02 26.31 8.02
C ASP A 19 11.06 26.58 6.85
N SER A 20 11.53 26.43 5.60
CA SER A 20 10.67 26.62 4.43
C SER A 20 9.56 25.57 4.38
N LYS A 21 8.41 25.95 3.83
CA LYS A 21 7.26 25.06 3.64
C LYS A 21 7.62 23.77 2.88
N PRO A 22 8.38 23.80 1.77
CA PRO A 22 8.78 22.58 1.06
C PRO A 22 9.62 21.63 1.90
N VAL A 23 10.57 22.16 2.69
CA VAL A 23 11.41 21.35 3.58
C VAL A 23 10.57 20.75 4.69
N ASN A 24 9.68 21.51 5.33
CA ASN A 24 8.83 20.99 6.41
C ASN A 24 7.82 19.94 5.94
N SER A 25 7.14 20.14 4.80
CA SER A 25 6.27 19.11 4.23
C SER A 25 7.03 17.86 3.82
N THR A 26 8.28 18.01 3.34
CA THR A 26 9.14 16.85 3.10
C THR A 26 9.54 16.16 4.40
N LYS A 27 9.76 16.91 5.49
CA LYS A 27 10.04 16.33 6.81
C LYS A 27 8.91 15.42 7.26
N GLU A 28 7.68 15.93 7.18
CA GLU A 28 6.45 15.19 7.53
C GLU A 28 6.31 13.91 6.69
N LEU A 29 6.51 14.01 5.38
CA LEU A 29 6.44 12.87 4.47
C LEU A 29 7.45 11.78 4.81
N VAL A 30 8.73 12.12 5.02
CA VAL A 30 9.73 11.10 5.37
C VAL A 30 9.40 10.49 6.73
N ALA A 31 8.92 11.27 7.70
CA ALA A 31 8.50 10.75 9.00
C ALA A 31 7.34 9.75 8.86
N GLU A 32 6.36 10.04 7.99
CA GLU A 32 5.27 9.12 7.65
C GLU A 32 5.79 7.83 7.00
N LEU A 33 6.68 7.96 6.01
CA LEU A 33 7.30 6.81 5.35
C LEU A 33 8.13 5.97 6.31
N CYS A 34 8.90 6.59 7.22
CA CYS A 34 9.62 5.90 8.29
C CYS A 34 8.65 5.10 9.18
N ARG A 35 7.53 5.71 9.62
CA ARG A 35 6.51 5.01 10.41
C ARG A 35 5.95 3.81 9.65
N HIS A 36 5.63 4.00 8.37
CA HIS A 36 5.12 2.94 7.53
C HIS A 36 6.13 1.79 7.38
N PHE A 37 7.37 2.09 7.03
CA PHE A 37 8.43 1.09 6.88
C PHE A 37 8.79 0.40 8.19
N TYR A 38 8.65 1.10 9.33
CA TYR A 38 8.81 0.49 10.65
C TYR A 38 7.73 -0.59 10.87
N THR A 39 6.47 -0.33 10.51
CA THR A 39 5.39 -1.33 10.60
C THR A 39 5.60 -2.53 9.67
N LEU A 40 6.31 -2.34 8.55
CA LEU A 40 6.71 -3.41 7.63
C LEU A 40 7.98 -4.16 8.10
N GLY A 41 8.64 -3.69 9.16
CA GLY A 41 9.87 -4.29 9.70
C GLY A 41 11.16 -3.87 8.99
N TRP A 42 11.09 -3.00 7.99
CA TRP A 42 12.22 -2.60 7.13
C TRP A 42 13.20 -1.65 7.80
N VAL A 43 12.71 -0.75 8.65
CA VAL A 43 13.51 0.25 9.39
C VAL A 43 13.33 0.06 10.89
N SER A 44 13.49 -1.17 11.37
CA SER A 44 13.27 -1.56 12.76
C SER A 44 14.57 -1.54 13.59
N GLY A 45 14.44 -1.31 14.91
CA GLY A 45 15.58 -1.22 15.83
C GLY A 45 16.44 0.03 15.60
N THR A 46 17.76 -0.15 15.47
CA THR A 46 18.72 0.93 15.13
C THR A 46 19.07 0.97 13.64
N GLY A 47 18.40 0.18 12.80
CA GLY A 47 18.73 -0.01 11.39
C GLY A 47 17.72 0.64 10.45
N GLY A 48 18.20 1.07 9.29
CA GLY A 48 17.39 1.55 8.18
C GLY A 48 17.12 3.05 8.25
N SER A 49 16.94 3.64 7.08
CA SER A 49 16.68 5.09 6.94
C SER A 49 16.16 5.43 5.55
N ILE A 50 15.58 6.61 5.43
CA ILE A 50 15.12 7.15 4.15
C ILE A 50 15.60 8.59 4.00
N THR A 51 15.93 8.95 2.76
CA THR A 51 16.28 10.30 2.37
C THR A 51 15.44 10.75 1.19
N ILE A 52 15.00 12.00 1.22
CA ILE A 52 14.28 12.62 0.11
C ILE A 52 14.97 13.94 -0.23
N LYS A 53 15.07 14.19 -1.53
CA LYS A 53 15.55 15.44 -2.10
C LYS A 53 14.41 16.43 -2.21
N VAL A 54 14.55 17.57 -1.54
CA VAL A 54 13.65 18.71 -1.65
C VAL A 54 14.01 19.51 -2.88
N HIS A 55 13.07 19.63 -3.81
CA HIS A 55 13.28 20.41 -5.01
C HIS A 55 13.04 21.90 -4.73
N GLU A 56 14.12 22.67 -4.72
CA GLU A 56 14.09 24.14 -4.74
C GLU A 56 15.23 24.63 -5.63
N ASP A 57 14.91 25.29 -6.74
CA ASP A 57 15.87 25.66 -7.80
C ASP A 57 16.97 26.63 -7.33
N SER A 58 16.75 27.30 -6.19
CA SER A 58 17.65 28.26 -5.56
C SER A 58 18.79 27.62 -4.73
N ILE A 59 18.69 26.32 -4.41
CA ILE A 59 19.60 25.64 -3.45
C ILE A 59 20.47 24.59 -4.16
N PRO A 60 21.79 24.50 -3.88
CA PRO A 60 22.65 23.45 -4.45
C PRO A 60 22.20 22.02 -4.08
N LYS A 61 22.31 21.05 -5.02
CA LYS A 61 21.85 19.65 -4.84
C LYS A 61 22.34 18.96 -3.56
N SER A 62 23.54 19.28 -3.07
CA SER A 62 24.09 18.70 -1.82
C SER A 62 23.40 19.19 -0.55
N GLN A 63 22.69 20.32 -0.63
CA GLN A 63 21.95 20.94 0.48
C GLN A 63 20.44 20.67 0.40
N GLN A 64 19.98 20.04 -0.70
CA GLN A 64 18.58 19.69 -0.93
C GLN A 64 18.15 18.39 -0.21
N LEU A 65 18.98 17.79 0.63
CA LEU A 65 18.78 16.43 1.13
C LEU A 65 18.35 16.43 2.60
N ILE A 66 17.24 15.76 2.87
CA ILE A 66 16.71 15.56 4.21
C ILE A 66 16.83 14.07 4.55
N VAL A 67 17.55 13.75 5.64
CA VAL A 67 17.83 12.38 6.12
C VAL A 67 17.16 12.16 7.48
N MET A 68 16.08 11.38 7.55
CA MET A 68 15.41 11.11 8.84
C MET A 68 15.69 9.71 9.37
N SER A 69 16.01 9.65 10.66
CA SER A 69 16.12 8.40 11.43
C SER A 69 14.74 7.94 11.93
N PRO A 70 14.49 6.62 12.00
CA PRO A 70 13.19 6.06 12.41
C PRO A 70 12.77 6.34 13.86
N SER A 71 13.66 6.84 14.73
CA SER A 71 13.38 6.90 16.16
C SER A 71 12.72 8.17 16.68
N GLU A 72 12.73 9.34 16.02
CA GLU A 72 12.01 10.55 16.53
C GLU A 72 11.98 11.80 15.61
N GLY A 73 12.18 11.70 14.29
CA GLY A 73 11.79 12.77 13.36
C GLY A 73 12.39 14.17 13.57
N SER A 74 13.66 14.31 13.99
CA SER A 74 14.35 15.61 13.96
C SER A 74 15.78 15.51 13.38
N ILE A 75 16.16 16.55 12.61
CA ILE A 75 17.47 16.72 11.95
C ILE A 75 18.06 18.08 12.36
N LEU A 76 19.39 18.11 12.54
CA LEU A 76 20.33 19.26 12.57
C LEU A 76 20.40 20.20 13.81
N PHE A 77 19.64 19.99 14.88
CA PHE A 77 19.97 20.57 16.22
C PHE A 77 19.57 19.60 17.36
N THR A 78 20.47 19.42 18.33
CA THR A 78 20.30 18.52 19.49
C THR A 78 19.50 19.17 20.63
N PRO A 79 18.69 18.41 21.39
CA PRO A 79 18.11 18.91 22.63
C PRO A 79 19.22 19.30 23.63
N SER A 80 18.95 20.23 24.54
CA SER A 80 19.82 20.48 25.69
C SER A 80 20.12 19.14 26.39
N PRO A 81 21.39 18.77 26.62
CA PRO A 81 21.74 17.44 27.09
C PRO A 81 21.05 17.16 28.43
N LYS A 82 20.34 16.03 28.54
CA LYS A 82 20.10 15.45 29.87
C LYS A 82 21.47 15.13 30.47
N PRO A 83 21.76 15.55 31.72
CA PRO A 83 23.00 15.17 32.35
C PRO A 83 23.12 13.64 32.38
N TYR A 84 24.36 13.17 32.33
CA TYR A 84 24.84 11.80 32.48
C TYR A 84 23.84 10.80 33.12
N PRO A 85 23.63 9.58 32.54
CA PRO A 85 24.60 8.80 31.76
C PRO A 85 24.24 8.52 30.28
N ASN A 86 23.22 9.15 29.70
CA ASN A 86 22.74 8.76 28.36
C ASN A 86 23.39 9.56 27.22
N LYS A 87 24.01 8.88 26.25
CA LYS A 87 24.61 9.47 25.03
C LYS A 87 23.52 9.85 24.01
N LEU A 88 23.78 10.92 23.25
CA LEU A 88 22.94 11.39 22.14
C LEU A 88 22.82 10.32 21.02
N PRO A 89 21.68 10.26 20.30
CA PRO A 89 21.56 9.45 19.09
C PRO A 89 22.56 9.91 18.02
N LYS A 90 23.30 8.98 17.42
CA LYS A 90 24.20 9.27 16.29
C LYS A 90 23.37 9.42 15.01
N CYS A 91 23.71 10.39 14.16
CA CYS A 91 23.26 10.42 12.77
C CYS A 91 23.70 9.11 12.08
N THR A 92 22.87 8.53 11.21
CA THR A 92 23.13 7.22 10.57
C THR A 92 24.39 7.28 9.72
N ASP A 93 25.29 6.29 9.85
CA ASP A 93 26.52 6.18 9.05
C ASP A 93 26.23 5.99 7.53
N CYS A 94 24.96 5.75 7.16
CA CYS A 94 24.43 5.64 5.80
C CYS A 94 24.52 6.91 4.91
N ALA A 95 24.78 8.10 5.48
CA ALA A 95 24.67 9.36 4.75
C ALA A 95 25.58 9.44 3.51
N SER A 96 26.81 8.92 3.59
CA SER A 96 27.74 8.90 2.45
C SER A 96 27.27 8.00 1.32
N LEU A 97 26.60 6.89 1.64
CA LEU A 97 26.03 5.95 0.67
C LEU A 97 24.87 6.59 -0.09
N PHE A 98 23.97 7.27 0.62
CA PHE A 98 22.88 8.01 -0.01
C PHE A 98 23.39 9.06 -0.96
N MET A 99 24.43 9.81 -0.56
CA MET A 99 25.05 10.80 -1.43
C MET A 99 25.57 10.22 -2.74
N LYS A 100 26.11 9.00 -2.73
CA LYS A 100 26.56 8.33 -3.97
C LYS A 100 25.41 8.06 -4.92
N ALA A 101 24.28 7.56 -4.42
CA ALA A 101 23.09 7.37 -5.24
C ALA A 101 22.59 8.71 -5.84
N TYR A 102 22.54 9.78 -5.04
CA TYR A 102 22.17 11.11 -5.55
C TYR A 102 23.11 11.63 -6.65
N GLN A 103 24.42 11.46 -6.49
CA GLN A 103 25.41 11.96 -7.44
C GLN A 103 25.48 11.12 -8.72
N MET A 104 25.46 9.79 -8.59
CA MET A 104 25.70 8.86 -9.71
C MET A 104 24.44 8.41 -10.45
N ARG A 105 23.27 8.63 -9.84
CA ARG A 105 21.96 8.24 -10.41
C ARG A 105 20.95 9.37 -10.49
N ASN A 106 21.31 10.56 -10.02
CA ASN A 106 20.39 11.70 -9.95
C ASN A 106 19.07 11.32 -9.24
N ALA A 107 19.19 10.53 -8.17
CA ALA A 107 18.03 10.09 -7.39
C ALA A 107 17.25 11.29 -6.81
N GLY A 108 15.94 11.12 -6.63
CA GLY A 108 15.08 11.99 -5.83
C GLY A 108 14.87 11.45 -4.41
N ALA A 109 14.99 10.13 -4.22
CA ALA A 109 14.92 9.51 -2.90
C ALA A 109 15.76 8.23 -2.83
N VAL A 110 16.21 7.89 -1.62
CA VAL A 110 16.93 6.65 -1.34
C VAL A 110 16.38 6.03 -0.06
N ILE A 111 16.17 4.72 -0.06
CA ILE A 111 15.66 3.93 1.06
C ILE A 111 16.72 2.89 1.40
N HIS A 112 17.13 2.87 2.67
CA HIS A 112 17.91 1.81 3.25
C HIS A 112 17.01 0.94 4.13
N SER A 113 16.89 -0.33 3.77
CA SER A 113 16.06 -1.31 4.48
C SER A 113 16.90 -2.46 5.00
N HIS A 114 16.58 -2.93 6.20
CA HIS A 114 17.09 -4.14 6.83
C HIS A 114 16.05 -5.27 6.86
N GLY A 115 15.09 -5.26 5.93
CA GLY A 115 14.09 -6.32 5.83
C GLY A 115 14.73 -7.72 5.82
N MET A 116 14.19 -8.63 6.63
CA MET A 116 14.80 -9.95 6.89
C MET A 116 14.98 -10.74 5.60
N GLU A 117 14.02 -10.66 4.69
CA GLU A 117 14.05 -11.25 3.37
C GLU A 117 15.21 -10.72 2.50
N SER A 118 15.49 -9.42 2.54
CA SER A 118 16.63 -8.85 1.80
C SER A 118 17.96 -9.35 2.36
N CYS A 119 18.04 -9.51 3.69
CA CYS A 119 19.21 -10.08 4.36
C CYS A 119 19.41 -11.56 3.99
N ILE A 120 18.37 -12.39 4.16
CA ILE A 120 18.41 -13.83 3.87
C ILE A 120 18.68 -14.11 2.39
N ALA A 121 18.12 -13.32 1.46
CA ALA A 121 18.33 -13.49 0.02
C ALA A 121 19.82 -13.47 -0.36
N THR A 122 20.65 -12.68 0.35
CA THR A 122 22.11 -12.65 0.14
C THR A 122 22.83 -13.91 0.65
N MET A 123 22.20 -14.68 1.55
CA MET A 123 22.79 -15.85 2.18
C MET A 123 22.48 -17.16 1.43
N ILE A 124 21.39 -17.21 0.67
CA ILE A 124 20.97 -18.46 -0.03
C ILE A 124 22.07 -18.98 -0.95
N ARG A 125 22.80 -18.07 -1.62
CA ARG A 125 23.98 -18.38 -2.44
C ARG A 125 25.19 -17.59 -1.91
N PRO A 126 25.94 -18.09 -0.90
CA PRO A 126 26.94 -17.31 -0.16
C PRO A 126 28.08 -16.73 -1.01
N LYS A 127 28.41 -17.36 -2.14
CA LYS A 127 29.48 -16.92 -3.05
C LYS A 127 28.98 -16.04 -4.21
N ALA A 128 27.67 -15.84 -4.33
CA ALA A 128 27.11 -15.04 -5.41
C ALA A 128 27.39 -13.56 -5.18
N LYS A 129 27.86 -12.87 -6.22
CA LYS A 129 28.05 -11.42 -6.23
C LYS A 129 26.80 -10.65 -6.64
N GLU A 130 25.75 -11.38 -7.01
CA GLU A 130 24.52 -10.84 -7.57
C GLU A 130 23.35 -11.71 -7.12
N PHE A 131 22.23 -11.07 -6.84
CA PHE A 131 20.94 -11.72 -6.75
C PHE A 131 20.25 -11.61 -8.12
N ARG A 132 19.68 -12.73 -8.59
CA ARG A 132 19.03 -12.84 -9.89
C ARG A 132 17.66 -13.45 -9.70
N ILE A 133 16.65 -12.84 -10.33
CA ILE A 133 15.28 -13.37 -10.36
C ILE A 133 14.65 -13.00 -11.71
N SER A 134 13.79 -13.86 -12.24
CA SER A 134 13.10 -13.58 -13.51
C SER A 134 11.68 -14.14 -13.48
N HIS A 135 10.84 -13.74 -14.44
CA HIS A 135 9.49 -14.28 -14.62
C HIS A 135 8.58 -14.13 -13.38
N MET A 136 8.80 -13.05 -12.63
CA MET A 136 8.01 -12.64 -11.47
C MET A 136 7.34 -11.29 -11.76
N GLU A 137 6.04 -11.20 -11.48
CA GLU A 137 5.22 -10.03 -11.81
C GLU A 137 5.74 -8.71 -11.24
N MET A 138 6.25 -8.75 -10.00
CA MET A 138 6.76 -7.57 -9.31
C MET A 138 8.06 -7.00 -9.92
N ILE A 139 8.69 -7.69 -10.88
CA ILE A 139 9.83 -7.14 -11.64
C ILE A 139 9.41 -5.89 -12.43
N LYS A 140 8.15 -5.82 -12.92
CA LYS A 140 7.65 -4.66 -13.67
C LYS A 140 7.61 -3.36 -12.86
N GLY A 141 7.53 -3.47 -11.53
CA GLY A 141 7.61 -2.31 -10.65
C GLY A 141 9.04 -1.78 -10.45
N ILE A 142 10.05 -2.46 -11.01
CA ILE A 142 11.44 -2.00 -11.04
C ILE A 142 11.69 -1.22 -12.33
N GLN A 143 12.19 0.00 -12.21
CA GLN A 143 12.44 0.88 -13.34
C GLN A 143 13.30 0.18 -14.40
N GLY A 144 12.84 0.22 -15.65
CA GLY A 144 13.56 -0.34 -16.80
C GLY A 144 13.46 -1.86 -16.98
N HIS A 145 12.53 -2.52 -16.29
CA HIS A 145 12.29 -3.96 -16.40
C HIS A 145 10.83 -4.30 -16.74
N GLY A 146 10.64 -5.32 -17.57
CA GLY A 146 9.38 -5.99 -17.86
C GLY A 146 9.30 -7.38 -17.22
N TYR A 147 8.17 -8.06 -17.38
CA TYR A 147 7.92 -9.37 -16.76
C TYR A 147 8.96 -10.45 -17.15
N TYR A 148 9.33 -10.50 -18.43
CA TYR A 148 10.27 -11.50 -18.96
C TYR A 148 11.74 -11.12 -18.74
N ASP A 149 12.01 -9.93 -18.21
CA ASP A 149 13.38 -9.52 -17.98
C ASP A 149 13.97 -10.28 -16.78
N GLU A 150 15.28 -10.49 -16.82
CA GLU A 150 16.04 -10.93 -15.65
C GLU A 150 16.40 -9.69 -14.84
N LEU A 151 15.92 -9.64 -13.60
CA LEU A 151 16.32 -8.63 -12.64
C LEU A 151 17.61 -9.06 -11.96
N VAL A 152 18.66 -8.24 -12.10
CA VAL A 152 19.98 -8.46 -11.51
C VAL A 152 20.27 -7.36 -10.50
N ILE A 153 20.44 -7.74 -9.23
CA ILE A 153 20.82 -6.83 -8.14
C ILE A 153 22.24 -7.18 -7.67
N PRO A 154 23.22 -6.26 -7.72
CA PRO A 154 24.55 -6.51 -7.18
C PRO A 154 24.52 -6.68 -5.66
N ILE A 155 25.38 -7.56 -5.15
CA ILE A 155 25.61 -7.81 -3.73
C ILE A 155 27.02 -7.35 -3.39
N ILE A 156 27.15 -6.42 -2.45
CA ILE A 156 28.44 -6.03 -1.85
C ILE A 156 28.61 -6.69 -0.49
N GLU A 157 29.88 -6.90 -0.10
CA GLU A 157 30.21 -7.47 1.21
C GLU A 157 30.05 -6.41 2.31
N ASN A 158 29.49 -6.82 3.44
CA ASN A 158 29.32 -5.93 4.58
C ASN A 158 30.66 -5.65 5.29
N THR A 159 30.76 -4.50 5.93
CA THR A 159 31.89 -4.05 6.73
C THR A 159 31.43 -3.75 8.16
N ALA A 160 32.38 -3.65 9.11
CA ALA A 160 32.04 -3.30 10.50
C ALA A 160 31.55 -1.85 10.65
N HIS A 161 31.89 -1.00 9.68
CA HIS A 161 31.50 0.41 9.63
C HIS A 161 30.87 0.71 8.27
N GLU A 162 29.59 1.11 8.27
CA GLU A 162 28.81 1.35 7.05
C GLU A 162 29.48 2.38 6.12
N GLY A 163 30.16 3.39 6.67
CA GLY A 163 30.87 4.39 5.86
C GLY A 163 31.93 3.80 4.91
N GLU A 164 32.50 2.64 5.24
CA GLU A 164 33.47 1.93 4.41
C GLU A 164 32.83 1.26 3.17
N LEU A 165 31.50 1.08 3.17
CA LEU A 165 30.77 0.53 2.02
C LEU A 165 30.72 1.51 0.84
N THR A 166 30.96 2.80 1.07
CA THR A 166 30.79 3.88 0.09
C THR A 166 31.48 3.59 -1.26
N ASP A 167 32.71 3.09 -1.25
CA ASP A 167 33.46 2.81 -2.48
C ASP A 167 32.94 1.56 -3.20
N SER A 168 32.65 0.49 -2.45
CA SER A 168 32.07 -0.74 -3.01
C SER A 168 30.68 -0.51 -3.61
N LEU A 169 29.87 0.34 -2.97
CA LEU A 169 28.58 0.78 -3.50
C LEU A 169 28.76 1.58 -4.79
N ALA A 170 29.71 2.51 -4.84
CA ALA A 170 29.99 3.31 -6.02
C ALA A 170 30.45 2.43 -7.21
N GLU A 171 31.31 1.45 -6.96
CA GLU A 171 31.74 0.50 -7.99
C GLU A 171 30.60 -0.42 -8.46
N ALA A 172 29.73 -0.88 -7.54
CA ALA A 172 28.53 -1.62 -7.92
C ALA A 172 27.58 -0.76 -8.77
N ILE A 173 27.31 0.48 -8.36
CA ILE A 173 26.53 1.43 -9.15
C ILE A 173 27.19 1.63 -10.53
N LYS A 174 28.51 1.75 -10.64
CA LYS A 174 29.17 1.91 -11.93
C LYS A 174 29.06 0.67 -12.83
N ALA A 175 29.23 -0.52 -12.26
CA ALA A 175 29.20 -1.78 -12.99
C ALA A 175 27.79 -2.19 -13.45
N TYR A 176 26.75 -1.78 -12.72
CA TYR A 176 25.35 -2.14 -13.00
C TYR A 176 24.51 -0.88 -13.32
N PRO A 177 24.60 -0.33 -14.56
CA PRO A 177 23.94 0.91 -14.92
C PRO A 177 22.41 0.85 -14.86
N LYS A 178 21.83 -0.35 -15.04
CA LYS A 178 20.37 -0.59 -14.96
C LYS A 178 19.86 -0.83 -13.54
N ALA A 179 20.74 -1.09 -12.58
CA ALA A 179 20.31 -1.36 -11.21
C ALA A 179 19.75 -0.11 -10.56
N THR A 180 18.65 -0.27 -9.82
CA THR A 180 18.07 0.74 -8.94
C THR A 180 18.22 0.40 -7.46
N ALA A 181 18.97 -0.66 -7.17
CA ALA A 181 19.32 -1.06 -5.81
C ALA A 181 20.66 -1.78 -5.74
N VAL A 182 21.24 -1.84 -4.53
CA VAL A 182 22.38 -2.69 -4.17
C VAL A 182 22.07 -3.40 -2.85
N LEU A 183 22.29 -4.71 -2.83
CA LEU A 183 22.21 -5.53 -1.62
C LEU A 183 23.54 -5.48 -0.86
N VAL A 184 23.47 -5.47 0.47
CA VAL A 184 24.60 -5.61 1.36
C VAL A 184 24.46 -6.93 2.10
N ARG A 185 25.46 -7.82 1.96
CA ARG A 185 25.40 -9.18 2.49
C ARG A 185 25.16 -9.19 3.99
N ASN A 186 24.24 -10.02 4.47
CA ASN A 186 23.90 -10.14 5.90
C ASN A 186 23.41 -8.83 6.55
N HIS A 187 22.94 -7.86 5.77
CA HIS A 187 22.57 -6.54 6.27
C HIS A 187 21.22 -6.10 5.73
N GLY A 188 21.10 -5.91 4.42
CA GLY A 188 19.91 -5.30 3.85
C GLY A 188 20.12 -4.79 2.43
N ILE A 189 19.40 -3.73 2.06
CA ILE A 189 19.37 -3.17 0.71
C ILE A 189 19.35 -1.64 0.72
N TYR A 190 19.99 -1.03 -0.28
CA TYR A 190 19.84 0.38 -0.64
C TYR A 190 19.09 0.48 -1.97
N VAL A 191 17.94 1.16 -1.99
CA VAL A 191 17.06 1.33 -3.15
C VAL A 191 16.92 2.81 -3.46
N TRP A 192 17.02 3.22 -4.73
CA TRP A 192 16.84 4.62 -5.13
C TRP A 192 15.88 4.77 -6.30
N GLY A 193 15.18 5.91 -6.34
CA GLY A 193 14.29 6.30 -7.44
C GLY A 193 14.44 7.77 -7.76
N ASP A 194 13.89 8.19 -8.91
CA ASP A 194 13.83 9.61 -9.33
C ASP A 194 12.95 10.49 -8.43
N SER A 195 12.09 9.85 -7.64
CA SER A 195 11.14 10.42 -6.70
C SER A 195 10.98 9.48 -5.51
N TRP A 196 10.40 9.97 -4.41
CA TRP A 196 10.07 9.14 -3.25
C TRP A 196 9.05 8.04 -3.60
N ILE A 197 8.13 8.32 -4.53
CA ILE A 197 7.12 7.37 -5.01
C ILE A 197 7.83 6.21 -5.71
N SER A 198 8.70 6.51 -6.68
CA SER A 198 9.49 5.51 -7.39
C SER A 198 10.38 4.69 -6.45
N ALA A 199 11.10 5.35 -5.54
CA ALA A 199 11.95 4.66 -4.56
C ALA A 199 11.12 3.69 -3.67
N LYS A 200 9.97 4.15 -3.17
CA LYS A 200 9.05 3.34 -2.35
C LYS A 200 8.50 2.15 -3.12
N THR A 201 7.93 2.38 -4.30
CA THR A 201 7.33 1.33 -5.14
C THR A 201 8.36 0.26 -5.47
N GLN A 202 9.57 0.64 -5.86
CA GLN A 202 10.64 -0.32 -6.13
C GLN A 202 11.07 -1.07 -4.87
N ALA A 203 11.14 -0.42 -3.70
CA ALA A 203 11.45 -1.10 -2.44
C ALA A 203 10.40 -2.17 -2.11
N GLU A 204 9.11 -1.87 -2.24
CA GLU A 204 8.02 -2.86 -2.09
C GLU A 204 8.17 -4.04 -3.05
N CYS A 205 8.53 -3.77 -4.31
CA CYS A 205 8.78 -4.80 -5.31
C CYS A 205 10.00 -5.67 -4.94
N TYR A 206 11.12 -5.06 -4.56
CA TYR A 206 12.33 -5.79 -4.15
C TYR A 206 12.06 -6.70 -2.96
N HIS A 207 11.42 -6.17 -1.91
CA HIS A 207 11.08 -6.95 -0.71
C HIS A 207 10.16 -8.13 -1.03
N TYR A 208 9.15 -7.94 -1.88
CA TYR A 208 8.32 -9.03 -2.39
C TYR A 208 9.15 -10.09 -3.14
N LEU A 209 10.04 -9.66 -4.05
CA LEU A 209 10.84 -10.56 -4.88
C LEU A 209 11.83 -11.38 -4.05
N PHE A 210 12.39 -10.82 -2.98
CA PHE A 210 13.24 -11.57 -2.06
C PHE A 210 12.45 -12.62 -1.28
N ASP A 211 11.28 -12.27 -0.75
CA ASP A 211 10.40 -13.22 -0.05
C ASP A 211 9.95 -14.34 -0.99
N ALA A 212 9.59 -14.00 -2.24
CA ALA A 212 9.26 -14.99 -3.27
C ALA A 212 10.44 -15.93 -3.56
N ALA A 213 11.66 -15.41 -3.72
CA ALA A 213 12.84 -16.23 -3.96
C ALA A 213 13.15 -17.17 -2.78
N ILE A 214 13.00 -16.70 -1.54
CA ILE A 214 13.17 -17.53 -0.34
C ILE A 214 12.14 -18.66 -0.34
N LYS A 215 10.87 -18.35 -0.60
CA LYS A 215 9.79 -19.36 -0.64
C LYS A 215 9.98 -20.36 -1.78
N LEU A 216 10.35 -19.91 -2.96
CA LEU A 216 10.68 -20.77 -4.09
C LEU A 216 11.84 -21.71 -3.75
N HIS A 217 12.90 -21.18 -3.14
CA HIS A 217 14.02 -22.00 -2.67
C HIS A 217 13.59 -23.08 -1.67
N GLN A 218 12.75 -22.72 -0.69
CA GLN A 218 12.21 -23.64 0.31
C GLN A 218 11.36 -24.75 -0.33
N LEU A 219 10.71 -24.46 -1.46
CA LEU A 219 9.95 -25.42 -2.26
C LEU A 219 10.82 -26.22 -3.26
N GLY A 220 12.14 -26.00 -3.27
CA GLY A 220 13.06 -26.67 -4.19
C GLY A 220 13.03 -26.12 -5.62
N LEU A 221 12.45 -24.94 -5.84
CA LEU A 221 12.37 -24.27 -7.15
C LEU A 221 13.47 -23.21 -7.30
N ASP A 222 14.06 -23.12 -8.49
CA ASP A 222 15.05 -22.09 -8.80
C ASP A 222 14.38 -20.81 -9.30
N TRP A 223 14.36 -19.77 -8.45
CA TRP A 223 13.81 -18.45 -8.73
C TRP A 223 14.56 -17.66 -9.81
N SER A 224 15.80 -18.06 -10.13
CA SER A 224 16.57 -17.42 -11.20
C SER A 224 16.22 -17.95 -12.59
N THR A 225 15.32 -18.93 -12.68
CA THR A 225 14.94 -19.54 -13.96
C THR A 225 13.44 -19.48 -14.19
N PRO A 226 12.99 -19.58 -15.45
CA PRO A 226 11.57 -19.67 -15.77
C PRO A 226 10.91 -20.99 -15.32
N SER A 227 11.63 -21.90 -14.64
CA SER A 227 11.15 -23.26 -14.34
C SER A 227 10.06 -23.32 -13.27
N HIS A 228 9.79 -22.20 -12.58
CA HIS A 228 8.58 -22.02 -11.77
C HIS A 228 7.37 -21.49 -12.59
N GLY A 229 7.53 -21.37 -13.91
CA GLY A 229 6.49 -21.17 -14.92
C GLY A 229 5.85 -22.50 -15.37
N PRO A 230 4.99 -22.49 -16.41
CA PRO A 230 3.83 -23.38 -16.53
C PRO A 230 4.10 -24.88 -16.29
N ILE A 231 3.18 -25.49 -15.52
CA ILE A 231 3.06 -26.93 -15.27
C ILE A 231 2.97 -27.64 -16.63
N GLY A 232 4.09 -28.20 -17.11
CA GLY A 232 4.11 -28.88 -18.42
C GLY A 232 5.47 -29.28 -18.97
N GLN A 233 6.59 -28.98 -18.30
CA GLN A 233 7.92 -29.45 -18.73
C GLN A 233 8.73 -30.12 -17.61
N ALA A 234 8.06 -30.65 -16.59
CA ALA A 234 8.69 -31.51 -15.59
C ALA A 234 8.78 -32.98 -16.06
N GLU A 235 9.07 -33.21 -17.34
CA GLU A 235 9.49 -34.52 -17.87
C GLU A 235 10.72 -34.29 -18.75
N LYS A 236 11.87 -33.98 -18.12
CA LYS A 236 13.20 -34.21 -18.72
C LYS A 236 14.41 -34.04 -17.79
N LEU A 237 14.24 -33.87 -16.48
CA LEU A 237 15.37 -33.67 -15.55
C LEU A 237 15.47 -34.71 -14.42
N LEU A 238 14.80 -35.84 -14.56
CA LEU A 238 14.95 -37.00 -13.66
C LEU A 238 15.26 -38.25 -14.48
N ASP A 239 16.39 -38.25 -15.18
CA ASP A 239 17.04 -39.47 -15.68
C ASP A 239 18.55 -39.30 -15.55
N ALA A 240 18.99 -39.32 -14.29
CA ALA A 240 20.33 -39.75 -13.91
C ALA A 240 20.23 -40.29 -12.46
N ASP A 241 20.46 -41.59 -12.34
CA ASP A 241 20.59 -42.39 -11.11
C ASP A 241 19.32 -42.57 -10.24
N SER A 242 18.67 -43.72 -10.38
CA SER A 242 18.93 -44.86 -9.48
C SER A 242 17.98 -46.03 -9.73
N ASP A 243 18.59 -47.22 -9.84
CA ASP A 243 17.94 -48.52 -9.78
C ASP A 243 17.01 -48.64 -8.56
N THR A 244 15.76 -49.07 -8.76
CA THR A 244 15.20 -50.29 -8.14
C THR A 244 13.74 -50.54 -8.55
N SER A 245 13.45 -51.83 -8.71
CA SER A 245 12.25 -52.50 -9.20
C SER A 245 10.93 -52.22 -8.46
N GLY A 246 9.82 -52.15 -9.20
CA GLY A 246 8.48 -52.38 -8.65
C GLY A 246 7.30 -51.80 -9.47
N ILE A 247 7.04 -52.33 -10.67
CA ILE A 247 5.88 -51.93 -11.50
C ILE A 247 4.60 -52.63 -10.99
N VAL A 248 3.61 -51.85 -10.55
CA VAL A 248 2.19 -52.21 -10.63
C VAL A 248 1.47 -51.13 -11.44
N LYS A 249 1.06 -51.49 -12.66
CA LYS A 249 0.21 -50.69 -13.54
C LYS A 249 -1.20 -50.59 -12.96
N VAL A 250 -1.76 -49.39 -12.86
CA VAL A 250 -3.20 -49.15 -12.83
C VAL A 250 -3.53 -48.02 -13.81
N GLY A 251 -4.51 -48.30 -14.67
CA GLY A 251 -4.75 -47.60 -15.93
C GLY A 251 -5.30 -46.18 -15.82
N ALA A 252 -5.03 -45.41 -16.88
CA ALA A 252 -5.62 -44.12 -17.15
C ALA A 252 -7.11 -44.22 -17.48
N PRO A 253 -7.97 -43.30 -17.01
CA PRO A 253 -9.19 -42.97 -17.69
C PRO A 253 -8.97 -41.71 -18.55
N ASN A 254 -9.20 -41.88 -19.85
CA ASN A 254 -9.45 -40.77 -20.78
C ASN A 254 -10.64 -39.95 -20.30
N GLY A 255 -10.42 -38.66 -20.04
CA GLY A 255 -11.46 -37.68 -19.82
C GLY A 255 -11.08 -36.37 -20.49
N ASN A 256 -11.86 -35.94 -21.47
CA ASN A 256 -11.76 -34.62 -22.08
C ASN A 256 -11.84 -33.54 -21.00
N HIS A 257 -10.71 -32.98 -20.58
CA HIS A 257 -10.70 -31.82 -19.71
C HIS A 257 -11.08 -30.59 -20.53
N VAL A 258 -12.36 -30.22 -20.43
CA VAL A 258 -12.81 -28.85 -20.67
C VAL A 258 -11.90 -27.94 -19.85
N HIS A 259 -11.20 -27.03 -20.51
CA HIS A 259 -10.28 -26.08 -19.89
C HIS A 259 -11.11 -25.10 -19.04
N VAL A 260 -11.40 -25.45 -17.80
CA VAL A 260 -12.01 -24.53 -16.84
C VAL A 260 -10.93 -23.53 -16.44
N PRO A 261 -11.15 -22.21 -16.59
CA PRO A 261 -10.19 -21.21 -16.15
C PRO A 261 -9.93 -21.40 -14.65
N VAL A 262 -8.67 -21.57 -14.25
CA VAL A 262 -8.32 -21.62 -12.82
C VAL A 262 -8.49 -20.23 -12.27
N GLN A 263 -9.57 -20.02 -11.52
CA GLN A 263 -9.87 -18.73 -10.90
C GLN A 263 -8.81 -18.43 -9.83
N ARG A 264 -8.05 -17.35 -10.01
CA ARG A 264 -6.93 -17.00 -9.12
C ARG A 264 -7.29 -15.93 -8.11
N CYS A 265 -8.30 -15.12 -8.42
CA CYS A 265 -8.67 -13.95 -7.65
C CYS A 265 -10.18 -13.83 -7.55
N ILE A 266 -10.65 -13.41 -6.37
CA ILE A 266 -12.05 -13.04 -6.14
C ILE A 266 -12.08 -11.57 -5.70
N LEU A 267 -12.91 -10.78 -6.37
CA LEU A 267 -13.22 -9.41 -6.04
C LEU A 267 -14.66 -9.37 -5.52
N LEU A 268 -14.85 -8.82 -4.33
CA LEU A 268 -16.16 -8.78 -3.67
C LEU A 268 -16.64 -7.34 -3.52
N ASP A 269 -17.89 -7.11 -3.86
CA ASP A 269 -18.65 -5.98 -3.35
C ASP A 269 -19.07 -6.19 -1.89
N ILE A 270 -19.50 -5.12 -1.21
CA ILE A 270 -19.96 -5.15 0.18
C ILE A 270 -21.48 -5.18 0.28
N GLU A 271 -22.12 -4.06 -0.05
CA GLU A 271 -23.55 -3.85 0.11
C GLU A 271 -24.32 -4.80 -0.81
N GLY A 272 -25.35 -5.47 -0.30
CA GLY A 272 -26.12 -6.47 -1.06
C GLY A 272 -25.34 -7.74 -1.42
N THR A 273 -24.06 -7.86 -1.05
CA THR A 273 -23.17 -8.93 -1.51
C THR A 273 -22.58 -9.73 -0.34
N THR A 274 -21.67 -9.13 0.44
CA THR A 274 -21.17 -9.71 1.71
C THR A 274 -22.00 -9.27 2.91
N THR A 275 -22.66 -8.12 2.79
CA THR A 275 -23.34 -7.41 3.87
C THR A 275 -24.72 -6.98 3.37
N PRO A 276 -25.79 -7.03 4.20
CA PRO A 276 -27.11 -6.55 3.80
C PRO A 276 -27.05 -5.10 3.33
N ILE A 277 -27.78 -4.78 2.25
CA ILE A 277 -27.87 -3.41 1.72
C ILE A 277 -28.36 -2.41 2.79
N SER A 278 -29.24 -2.87 3.68
CA SER A 278 -29.77 -2.09 4.79
C SER A 278 -28.74 -1.78 5.87
N PHE A 279 -27.61 -2.49 5.97
CA PHE A 279 -26.65 -2.25 7.04
C PHE A 279 -26.04 -0.84 6.95
N VAL A 280 -25.70 -0.39 5.74
CA VAL A 280 -25.12 0.94 5.55
C VAL A 280 -26.18 2.02 5.81
N THR A 281 -27.37 1.86 5.23
CA THR A 281 -28.45 2.88 5.30
C THR A 281 -29.14 2.94 6.66
N ASP A 282 -29.29 1.81 7.34
CA ASP A 282 -30.12 1.70 8.54
C ASP A 282 -29.27 1.62 9.83
N VAL A 283 -27.97 1.31 9.71
CA VAL A 283 -27.05 1.21 10.86
C VAL A 283 -25.92 2.23 10.78
N LEU A 284 -25.07 2.18 9.76
CA LEU A 284 -23.86 3.00 9.72
C LEU A 284 -24.14 4.50 9.57
N PHE A 285 -24.99 4.90 8.60
CA PHE A 285 -25.33 6.32 8.42
C PHE A 285 -26.12 6.89 9.60
N PRO A 286 -27.15 6.22 10.15
CA PRO A 286 -27.84 6.71 11.33
C PRO A 286 -26.92 6.80 12.56
N TYR A 287 -26.01 5.84 12.74
CA TYR A 287 -25.03 5.91 13.83
C TYR A 287 -24.14 7.14 13.70
N ALA A 288 -23.54 7.37 12.52
CA ALA A 288 -22.68 8.53 12.28
C ALA A 288 -23.42 9.83 12.58
N ARG A 289 -24.66 9.95 12.07
CA ARG A 289 -25.52 11.11 12.31
C ARG A 289 -25.80 11.36 13.80
N ASN A 290 -26.15 10.31 14.54
CA ASN A 290 -26.54 10.42 15.96
C ASN A 290 -25.33 10.66 16.89
N LYS A 291 -24.13 10.26 16.47
CA LYS A 291 -22.91 10.34 17.29
C LYS A 291 -22.01 11.50 16.91
N MET A 292 -22.29 12.18 15.79
CA MET A 292 -21.52 13.28 15.24
C MET A 292 -21.20 14.37 16.25
N GLU A 293 -22.24 14.97 16.85
CA GLU A 293 -22.09 16.09 17.79
C GLU A 293 -21.24 15.68 18.98
N LYS A 294 -21.53 14.51 19.58
CA LYS A 294 -20.76 13.97 20.71
C LYS A 294 -19.32 13.67 20.34
N HIS A 295 -19.08 13.15 19.14
CA HIS A 295 -17.74 12.85 18.64
C HIS A 295 -16.95 14.16 18.46
N LEU A 296 -17.52 15.16 17.78
CA LEU A 296 -16.90 16.47 17.59
C LEU A 296 -16.61 17.15 18.93
N ILE A 297 -17.54 17.15 19.89
CA ILE A 297 -17.32 17.73 21.23
C ILE A 297 -16.13 17.05 21.94
N ALA A 298 -16.10 15.71 21.90
CA ALA A 298 -15.10 14.93 22.62
C ALA A 298 -13.71 14.98 21.99
N THR A 299 -13.63 15.18 20.68
CA THR A 299 -12.38 15.09 19.91
C THR A 299 -11.94 16.42 19.31
N TYR A 300 -12.70 17.50 19.52
CA TYR A 300 -12.47 18.82 18.90
C TYR A 300 -11.01 19.26 18.94
N ASP A 301 -10.36 19.14 20.10
CA ASP A 301 -9.01 19.66 20.32
C ASP A 301 -7.91 18.72 19.78
N THR A 302 -8.28 17.60 19.16
CA THR A 302 -7.34 16.67 18.53
C THR A 302 -6.98 17.12 17.12
N THR A 303 -5.76 16.84 16.68
CA THR A 303 -5.29 17.17 15.34
C THR A 303 -6.17 16.56 14.24
N GLU A 304 -6.55 15.30 14.39
CA GLU A 304 -7.39 14.57 13.42
C GLU A 304 -8.75 15.26 13.22
N THR A 305 -9.43 15.64 14.31
CA THR A 305 -10.71 16.35 14.21
C THR A 305 -10.55 17.76 13.68
N GLN A 306 -9.44 18.45 13.98
CA GLN A 306 -9.19 19.77 13.38
C GLN A 306 -8.98 19.68 11.86
N GLU A 307 -8.29 18.66 11.37
CA GLU A 307 -8.14 18.40 9.93
C GLU A 307 -9.50 18.10 9.26
N ASP A 308 -10.35 17.29 9.89
CA ASP A 308 -11.73 17.05 9.41
C ASP A 308 -12.53 18.36 9.31
N ILE A 309 -12.41 19.22 10.33
CA ILE A 309 -13.11 20.51 10.39
C ILE A 309 -12.61 21.44 9.28
N GLU A 310 -11.30 21.52 9.05
CA GLU A 310 -10.72 22.32 7.98
C GLU A 310 -11.17 21.84 6.59
N LEU A 311 -11.18 20.52 6.38
CA LEU A 311 -11.62 19.94 5.12
C LEU A 311 -13.12 20.17 4.86
N LEU A 312 -13.96 20.03 5.90
CA LEU A 312 -15.38 20.37 5.82
C LEU A 312 -15.62 21.86 5.59
N ARG A 313 -14.83 22.73 6.23
CA ARG A 313 -14.88 24.19 5.99
C ARG A 313 -14.59 24.52 4.54
N SER A 314 -13.50 23.99 3.99
CA SER A 314 -13.14 24.17 2.57
C SER A 314 -14.26 23.67 1.65
N GLN A 315 -14.85 22.50 1.94
CA GLN A 315 -15.96 21.97 1.14
C GLN A 315 -17.20 22.87 1.17
N VAL A 316 -17.55 23.41 2.34
CA VAL A 316 -18.69 24.33 2.48
C VAL A 316 -18.43 25.67 1.78
N GLU A 317 -17.20 26.20 1.86
CA GLU A 317 -16.82 27.41 1.11
C GLU A 317 -16.96 27.19 -0.41
N ASP A 318 -16.50 26.05 -0.92
CA ASP A 318 -16.69 25.67 -2.32
C ASP A 318 -18.17 25.54 -2.70
N ASP A 319 -18.99 25.00 -1.81
CA ASP A 319 -20.44 24.86 -2.03
C ASP A 319 -21.13 26.23 -2.13
N VAL A 320 -20.79 27.17 -1.23
CA VAL A 320 -21.27 28.55 -1.28
C VAL A 320 -20.86 29.22 -2.59
N ASN A 321 -19.60 29.03 -3.02
CA ASN A 321 -19.10 29.57 -4.29
C ASN A 321 -19.82 28.98 -5.52
N GLN A 322 -20.31 27.75 -5.42
CA GLN A 322 -21.11 27.08 -6.45
C GLN A 322 -22.61 27.43 -6.37
N GLY A 323 -23.02 28.30 -5.44
CA GLY A 323 -24.40 28.74 -5.28
C GLY A 323 -25.30 27.75 -4.54
N LEU A 324 -24.73 26.76 -3.83
CA LEU A 324 -25.48 25.87 -2.96
C LEU A 324 -25.86 26.60 -1.67
N SER A 325 -27.12 26.44 -1.25
CA SER A 325 -27.63 27.02 0.00
C SER A 325 -27.07 26.25 1.21
N THR A 326 -25.88 26.63 1.68
CA THR A 326 -25.21 26.07 2.86
C THR A 326 -24.87 27.17 3.87
N LEU A 327 -24.73 26.81 5.15
CA LEU A 327 -24.36 27.77 6.19
C LEU A 327 -22.84 27.81 6.31
N PRO A 328 -22.18 28.98 6.24
CA PRO A 328 -20.74 29.04 6.40
C PRO A 328 -20.34 28.53 7.79
N ILE A 329 -19.23 27.78 7.85
CA ILE A 329 -18.68 27.32 9.13
C ILE A 329 -17.89 28.48 9.75
N PRO A 330 -18.21 28.90 10.99
CA PRO A 330 -17.50 29.98 11.66
C PRO A 330 -15.98 29.77 11.73
N PRO A 331 -15.20 30.86 11.80
CA PRO A 331 -13.76 30.79 12.03
C PRO A 331 -13.46 30.19 13.41
N ALA A 332 -12.24 29.69 13.59
CA ALA A 332 -11.85 28.94 14.80
C ALA A 332 -11.93 29.77 16.10
N ASP A 333 -11.92 31.10 16.00
CA ASP A 333 -12.03 32.05 17.10
C ASP A 333 -13.47 32.35 17.52
N ALA A 334 -14.49 31.90 16.76
CA ALA A 334 -15.91 32.07 17.08
C ALA A 334 -16.39 31.23 18.28
N GLY A 335 -15.55 30.33 18.79
CA GLY A 335 -15.85 29.45 19.91
C GLY A 335 -16.27 28.05 19.48
N LYS A 336 -15.87 27.05 20.28
CA LYS A 336 -16.00 25.62 20.00
C LYS A 336 -17.45 25.21 19.73
N GLU A 337 -18.39 25.66 20.56
CA GLU A 337 -19.80 25.30 20.47
C GLU A 337 -20.45 25.77 19.16
N GLU A 338 -20.12 26.99 18.72
CA GLU A 338 -20.70 27.57 17.50
C GLU A 338 -20.19 26.86 16.24
N VAL A 339 -18.89 26.54 16.22
CA VAL A 339 -18.28 25.77 15.12
C VAL A 339 -18.92 24.37 15.01
N ILE A 340 -19.06 23.66 16.14
CA ILE A 340 -19.66 22.32 16.16
C ILE A 340 -21.12 22.36 15.69
N MET A 341 -21.91 23.32 16.16
CA MET A 341 -23.31 23.46 15.77
C MET A 341 -23.45 23.66 14.25
N SER A 342 -22.64 24.53 13.66
CA SER A 342 -22.62 24.79 12.21
C SER A 342 -22.13 23.59 11.40
N LEU A 343 -21.14 22.84 11.88
CA LEU A 343 -20.67 21.60 11.26
C LEU A 343 -21.77 20.53 11.25
N VAL A 344 -22.43 20.30 12.39
CA VAL A 344 -23.51 19.32 12.51
C VAL A 344 -24.67 19.70 11.57
N ALA A 345 -25.01 20.98 11.44
CA ALA A 345 -26.03 21.44 10.51
C ALA A 345 -25.66 21.15 9.05
N ASN A 346 -24.45 21.53 8.62
CA ASN A 346 -23.98 21.31 7.25
C ASN A 346 -23.89 19.83 6.90
N VAL A 347 -23.33 19.02 7.80
CA VAL A 347 -23.19 17.59 7.56
C VAL A 347 -24.55 16.90 7.51
N ASN A 348 -25.51 17.26 8.37
CA ASN A 348 -26.86 16.74 8.29
C ASN A 348 -27.51 17.05 6.93
N GLU A 349 -27.29 18.23 6.39
CA GLU A 349 -27.80 18.59 5.06
C GLU A 349 -27.10 17.80 3.95
N MET A 350 -25.77 17.65 4.04
CA MET A 350 -25.02 16.81 3.09
C MET A 350 -25.52 15.35 3.09
N ILE A 351 -25.79 14.79 4.27
CA ILE A 351 -26.36 13.44 4.41
C ILE A 351 -27.78 13.39 3.84
N ARG A 352 -28.63 14.37 4.15
CA ARG A 352 -30.01 14.45 3.64
C ARG A 352 -30.06 14.53 2.11
N ALA A 353 -29.09 15.22 1.51
CA ALA A 353 -28.95 15.37 0.07
C ALA A 353 -28.16 14.21 -0.61
N ASP A 354 -27.83 13.13 0.11
CA ASP A 354 -27.02 12.00 -0.36
C ASP A 354 -25.70 12.44 -1.05
N ARG A 355 -25.06 13.47 -0.51
CA ARG A 355 -23.82 14.02 -1.08
C ARG A 355 -22.64 13.12 -0.75
N LYS A 356 -21.89 12.73 -1.79
CA LYS A 356 -20.74 11.82 -1.68
C LYS A 356 -19.40 12.56 -1.74
N VAL A 357 -19.22 13.53 -0.84
CA VAL A 357 -18.00 14.36 -0.78
C VAL A 357 -16.92 13.75 0.12
N THR A 358 -15.65 13.97 -0.21
CA THR A 358 -14.50 13.41 0.54
C THR A 358 -14.49 13.83 2.00
N ALA A 359 -14.76 15.12 2.27
CA ALA A 359 -14.80 15.68 3.63
C ALA A 359 -15.79 14.95 4.54
N LEU A 360 -16.99 14.65 4.02
CA LEU A 360 -18.01 13.91 4.76
C LEU A 360 -17.58 12.47 5.05
N LYS A 361 -17.02 11.78 4.04
CA LYS A 361 -16.59 10.39 4.16
C LYS A 361 -15.47 10.23 5.20
N GLN A 362 -14.57 11.20 5.30
CA GLN A 362 -13.47 11.18 6.27
C GLN A 362 -14.01 11.25 7.71
N LEU A 363 -14.81 12.27 8.02
CA LEU A 363 -15.44 12.42 9.34
C LEU A 363 -16.30 11.20 9.70
N GLN A 364 -17.09 10.67 8.76
CA GLN A 364 -17.88 9.46 8.98
C GLN A 364 -16.99 8.26 9.34
N GLY A 365 -15.83 8.11 8.66
CA GLY A 365 -14.82 7.10 8.98
C GLY A 365 -14.36 7.17 10.43
N HIS A 366 -14.01 8.36 10.91
CA HIS A 366 -13.52 8.59 12.27
C HIS A 366 -14.59 8.33 13.34
N ILE A 367 -15.84 8.72 13.05
CA ILE A 367 -16.99 8.43 13.92
C ILE A 367 -17.22 6.91 14.00
N TRP A 368 -17.21 6.20 12.87
CA TRP A 368 -17.37 4.74 12.85
C TRP A 368 -16.22 4.05 13.58
N ARG A 369 -14.98 4.48 13.39
CA ARG A 369 -13.81 3.96 14.10
C ARG A 369 -14.02 4.01 15.61
N THR A 370 -14.49 5.16 16.10
CA THR A 370 -14.84 5.33 17.53
C THR A 370 -15.94 4.37 17.97
N GLY A 371 -16.98 4.19 17.14
CA GLY A 371 -18.08 3.28 17.45
C GLY A 371 -17.66 1.82 17.53
N TYR A 372 -16.83 1.37 16.60
CA TYR A 372 -16.25 0.02 16.63
C TYR A 372 -15.32 -0.19 17.83
N GLN A 373 -14.43 0.77 18.13
CA GLN A 373 -13.54 0.68 19.30
C GLN A 373 -14.29 0.62 20.63
N LYS A 374 -15.46 1.27 20.71
CA LYS A 374 -16.33 1.26 21.89
C LYS A 374 -17.31 0.08 21.92
N ASN A 375 -17.26 -0.81 20.94
CA ASN A 375 -18.24 -1.89 20.74
C ASN A 375 -19.69 -1.40 20.67
N GLU A 376 -19.90 -0.16 20.22
CA GLU A 376 -21.24 0.38 19.93
C GLU A 376 -21.70 0.05 18.51
N LEU A 377 -20.75 -0.31 17.63
CA LEU A 377 -20.98 -0.84 16.30
C LEU A 377 -20.36 -2.23 16.18
N GLU A 378 -21.05 -3.11 15.46
CA GLU A 378 -20.56 -4.42 15.04
C GLU A 378 -20.76 -4.54 13.53
N GLY A 379 -19.75 -5.01 12.82
CA GLY A 379 -19.79 -5.18 11.37
C GLY A 379 -20.67 -6.37 11.05
N PHE A 380 -21.55 -6.26 10.07
CA PHE A 380 -22.40 -7.37 9.71
C PHE A 380 -21.97 -7.98 8.38
N VAL A 381 -21.74 -9.28 8.35
CA VAL A 381 -21.62 -10.07 7.11
C VAL A 381 -22.56 -11.27 7.15
N PHE A 382 -23.00 -11.75 5.99
CA PHE A 382 -23.82 -12.97 5.90
C PHE A 382 -23.05 -14.21 6.37
N GLU A 383 -23.75 -15.20 6.91
CA GLU A 383 -23.16 -16.40 7.54
C GLU A 383 -22.28 -17.23 6.60
N ASP A 384 -22.60 -17.25 5.31
CA ASP A 384 -21.84 -17.98 4.29
C ASP A 384 -20.51 -17.31 3.91
N VAL A 385 -20.40 -16.00 4.11
CA VAL A 385 -19.21 -15.20 3.74
C VAL A 385 -17.95 -15.67 4.46
N PRO A 386 -17.88 -15.75 5.81
CA PRO A 386 -16.65 -16.15 6.49
C PRO A 386 -16.21 -17.57 6.11
N LYS A 387 -17.17 -18.48 5.92
CA LYS A 387 -16.91 -19.87 5.51
C LYS A 387 -16.32 -19.94 4.10
N ALA A 388 -16.85 -19.13 3.17
CA ALA A 388 -16.32 -19.03 1.81
C ALA A 388 -14.93 -18.37 1.78
N LEU A 389 -14.74 -17.27 2.52
CA LEU A 389 -13.44 -16.60 2.64
C LEU A 389 -12.36 -17.55 3.17
N GLU A 390 -12.67 -18.34 4.20
CA GLU A 390 -11.74 -19.34 4.74
C GLU A 390 -11.42 -20.43 3.71
N LYS A 391 -12.43 -20.98 3.03
CA LYS A 391 -12.25 -21.96 1.94
C LYS A 391 -11.31 -21.42 0.87
N TRP A 392 -11.59 -20.22 0.35
CA TRP A 392 -10.79 -19.58 -0.69
C TRP A 392 -9.36 -19.31 -0.23
N HIS A 393 -9.19 -18.86 1.02
CA HIS A 393 -7.87 -18.64 1.60
C HIS A 393 -7.05 -19.93 1.68
N VAL A 394 -7.63 -21.03 2.18
CA VAL A 394 -6.96 -22.34 2.28
C VAL A 394 -6.62 -22.90 0.89
N THR A 395 -7.43 -22.62 -0.13
CA THR A 395 -7.13 -23.01 -1.51
C THR A 395 -6.17 -22.06 -2.24
N GLY A 396 -5.67 -21.03 -1.57
CA GLY A 396 -4.72 -20.07 -2.15
C GLY A 396 -5.33 -19.05 -3.10
N ILE A 397 -6.67 -18.91 -3.12
CA ILE A 397 -7.37 -17.89 -3.90
C ILE A 397 -7.26 -16.57 -3.15
N LYS A 398 -6.78 -15.52 -3.83
CA LYS A 398 -6.67 -14.18 -3.25
C LYS A 398 -8.03 -13.48 -3.29
N VAL A 399 -8.41 -12.84 -2.19
CA VAL A 399 -9.69 -12.12 -2.09
C VAL A 399 -9.45 -10.64 -1.85
N TYR A 400 -10.13 -9.80 -2.63
CA TYR A 400 -10.08 -8.34 -2.52
C TYR A 400 -11.49 -7.77 -2.39
N ILE A 401 -11.61 -6.59 -1.80
CA ILE A 401 -12.88 -5.87 -1.68
C ILE A 401 -12.87 -4.67 -2.63
N TYR A 402 -13.99 -4.39 -3.30
CA TYR A 402 -14.21 -3.14 -4.03
C TYR A 402 -15.57 -2.56 -3.70
N SER A 403 -15.58 -1.43 -2.99
CA SER A 403 -16.81 -0.77 -2.52
C SER A 403 -16.73 0.75 -2.70
N SER A 404 -17.89 1.41 -2.66
CA SER A 404 -17.96 2.87 -2.73
C SER A 404 -17.56 3.57 -1.42
N GLY A 405 -17.58 2.82 -0.31
CA GLY A 405 -17.07 3.25 0.99
C GLY A 405 -15.53 3.35 0.98
N SER A 406 -14.98 4.24 1.81
CA SER A 406 -13.52 4.41 1.91
C SER A 406 -12.84 3.11 2.35
N ARG A 407 -11.59 2.88 1.93
CA ARG A 407 -10.81 1.70 2.35
C ARG A 407 -10.78 1.53 3.87
N GLU A 408 -10.76 2.64 4.60
CA GLU A 408 -10.84 2.60 6.07
C GLU A 408 -12.16 2.02 6.56
N ALA A 409 -13.30 2.51 6.06
CA ALA A 409 -14.62 1.99 6.44
C ALA A 409 -14.75 0.50 6.12
N GLN A 410 -14.21 0.07 4.98
CA GLN A 410 -14.17 -1.36 4.61
C GLN A 410 -13.35 -2.16 5.63
N ARG A 411 -12.16 -1.69 6.03
CA ARG A 411 -11.34 -2.34 7.05
C ARG A 411 -12.04 -2.41 8.41
N LEU A 412 -12.84 -1.40 8.77
CA LEU A 412 -13.61 -1.38 10.00
C LEU A 412 -14.73 -2.44 10.01
N ILE A 413 -15.49 -2.56 8.91
CA ILE A 413 -16.56 -3.55 8.77
C ILE A 413 -16.02 -4.98 8.90
N PHE A 414 -14.97 -5.32 8.13
CA PHE A 414 -14.42 -6.68 8.16
C PHE A 414 -13.53 -6.95 9.38
N GLY A 415 -12.94 -5.92 9.98
CA GLY A 415 -12.10 -6.05 11.16
C GLY A 415 -12.87 -6.26 12.46
N ASN A 416 -14.13 -5.81 12.51
CA ASN A 416 -14.99 -5.87 13.69
C ASN A 416 -16.32 -6.56 13.36
N SER A 417 -16.28 -7.62 12.54
CA SER A 417 -17.51 -8.29 12.09
C SER A 417 -18.14 -9.13 13.21
N ASN A 418 -19.40 -9.51 13.02
CA ASN A 418 -20.14 -10.49 13.83
C ASN A 418 -19.52 -11.91 13.85
N TYR A 419 -18.43 -12.12 13.11
CA TYR A 419 -17.61 -13.33 13.12
C TYR A 419 -16.15 -13.05 13.52
N GLY A 420 -15.88 -11.90 14.13
CA GLY A 420 -14.54 -11.43 14.49
C GLY A 420 -13.80 -10.76 13.33
N ASP A 421 -12.47 -10.73 13.42
CA ASP A 421 -11.63 -10.10 12.39
C ASP A 421 -11.44 -11.02 11.17
N LEU A 422 -12.09 -10.65 10.06
CA LEU A 422 -12.02 -11.37 8.78
C LEU A 422 -10.92 -10.85 7.85
N ARG A 423 -10.22 -9.77 8.21
CA ARG A 423 -9.18 -9.16 7.35
C ARG A 423 -8.02 -10.09 7.06
N LYS A 424 -7.79 -11.09 7.92
CA LYS A 424 -6.80 -12.16 7.70
C LYS A 424 -7.02 -12.94 6.40
N TYR A 425 -8.25 -12.97 5.88
CA TYR A 425 -8.59 -13.64 4.61
C TYR A 425 -8.56 -12.70 3.40
N LEU A 426 -8.36 -11.39 3.62
CA LEU A 426 -8.42 -10.37 2.57
C LEU A 426 -7.02 -9.85 2.22
N CYS A 427 -6.73 -9.76 0.93
CA CYS A 427 -5.45 -9.29 0.41
C CYS A 427 -5.39 -7.78 0.19
N GLY A 428 -6.54 -7.12 0.03
CA GLY A 428 -6.58 -5.67 -0.20
C GLY A 428 -7.99 -5.11 -0.35
N PHE A 429 -8.05 -3.78 -0.39
CA PHE A 429 -9.28 -2.98 -0.44
C PHE A 429 -9.15 -1.92 -1.53
N PHE A 430 -10.11 -1.87 -2.42
CA PHE A 430 -10.28 -0.84 -3.44
C PHE A 430 -11.51 0.00 -3.11
N ASP A 431 -11.41 1.30 -3.35
CA ASP A 431 -12.52 2.24 -3.25
C ASP A 431 -12.59 3.10 -4.51
N THR A 432 -13.44 4.12 -4.53
CA THR A 432 -13.63 4.98 -5.70
C THR A 432 -12.38 5.76 -6.12
N THR A 433 -11.28 5.72 -5.37
CA THR A 433 -9.99 6.28 -5.81
C THR A 433 -9.40 5.55 -7.03
N VAL A 434 -9.76 4.28 -7.25
CA VAL A 434 -9.39 3.53 -8.46
C VAL A 434 -10.28 3.86 -9.67
N GLY A 435 -11.40 4.54 -9.43
CA GLY A 435 -12.45 4.84 -10.42
C GLY A 435 -13.85 4.46 -9.93
N HIS A 436 -14.88 4.88 -10.66
CA HIS A 436 -16.27 4.61 -10.30
C HIS A 436 -16.67 3.16 -10.64
N LYS A 437 -17.48 2.51 -9.78
CA LYS A 437 -17.82 1.07 -9.92
C LYS A 437 -18.64 0.73 -11.17
N ARG A 438 -19.21 1.71 -11.85
CA ARG A 438 -19.98 1.51 -13.10
C ARG A 438 -19.14 1.73 -14.36
N GLU A 439 -17.83 1.89 -14.22
CA GLU A 439 -16.91 2.15 -15.32
C GLU A 439 -15.98 0.97 -15.54
N ALA A 440 -15.90 0.46 -16.77
CA ALA A 440 -15.03 -0.67 -17.13
C ALA A 440 -13.53 -0.36 -16.87
N ARG A 441 -13.14 0.92 -16.97
CA ARG A 441 -11.78 1.36 -16.66
C ARG A 441 -11.38 0.99 -15.23
N SER A 442 -12.25 1.20 -14.25
CA SER A 442 -11.96 0.91 -12.83
C SER A 442 -11.56 -0.56 -12.63
N TYR A 443 -12.25 -1.48 -13.29
CA TYR A 443 -11.93 -2.91 -13.24
C TYR A 443 -10.66 -3.27 -14.00
N SER A 444 -10.34 -2.53 -15.07
CA SER A 444 -9.06 -2.67 -15.78
C SER A 444 -7.89 -2.26 -14.89
N GLU A 445 -8.02 -1.14 -14.17
CA GLU A 445 -7.04 -0.66 -13.19
C GLU A 445 -6.90 -1.63 -12.00
N ILE A 446 -8.01 -2.18 -11.50
CA ILE A 446 -7.99 -3.23 -10.47
C ILE A 446 -7.26 -4.47 -10.98
N SER A 447 -7.56 -4.93 -12.20
CA SER A 447 -6.90 -6.08 -12.83
C SER A 447 -5.38 -5.91 -12.90
N GLN A 448 -4.91 -4.71 -13.25
CA GLN A 448 -3.49 -4.37 -13.25
C GLN A 448 -2.92 -4.32 -11.84
N SER A 449 -3.65 -3.71 -10.89
CA SER A 449 -3.22 -3.56 -9.50
C SER A 449 -3.07 -4.89 -8.77
N VAL A 450 -3.93 -5.88 -9.06
CA VAL A 450 -3.83 -7.22 -8.46
C VAL A 450 -2.82 -8.14 -9.16
N GLY A 451 -2.35 -7.75 -10.35
CA GLY A 451 -1.31 -8.46 -11.11
C GLY A 451 -1.77 -9.80 -11.71
N VAL A 452 -2.99 -9.86 -12.26
CA VAL A 452 -3.45 -11.03 -13.05
C VAL A 452 -3.06 -10.89 -14.51
N ASP A 453 -2.78 -12.02 -15.19
CA ASP A 453 -2.38 -12.03 -16.60
C ASP A 453 -3.57 -11.75 -17.54
N LYS A 454 -4.76 -12.23 -17.15
CA LYS A 454 -6.00 -12.02 -17.88
C LYS A 454 -7.08 -11.55 -16.91
N PRO A 455 -7.87 -10.52 -17.26
CA PRO A 455 -8.98 -10.07 -16.41
C PRO A 455 -9.97 -11.19 -16.05
N SER A 456 -10.12 -12.20 -16.93
CA SER A 456 -10.98 -13.38 -16.71
C SER A 456 -10.54 -14.28 -15.55
N GLU A 457 -9.32 -14.09 -15.01
CA GLU A 457 -8.85 -14.80 -13.81
C GLU A 457 -9.44 -14.23 -12.51
N ILE A 458 -10.11 -13.07 -12.60
CA ILE A 458 -10.82 -12.42 -11.49
C ILE A 458 -12.31 -12.78 -11.59
N LEU A 459 -12.85 -13.37 -10.53
CA LEU A 459 -14.29 -13.43 -10.29
C LEU A 459 -14.73 -12.16 -9.59
N PHE A 460 -15.63 -11.38 -10.16
CA PHE A 460 -16.29 -10.31 -9.46
C PHE A 460 -17.68 -10.74 -8.98
N LEU A 461 -17.95 -10.54 -7.70
CA LEU A 461 -19.27 -10.72 -7.10
C LEU A 461 -19.84 -9.35 -6.71
N THR A 462 -21.03 -9.06 -7.21
CA THR A 462 -21.80 -7.84 -6.90
C THR A 462 -23.29 -8.14 -7.00
N ASP A 463 -24.13 -7.40 -6.30
CA ASP A 463 -25.58 -7.41 -6.51
C ASP A 463 -26.03 -6.42 -7.60
N VAL A 464 -25.19 -5.44 -7.94
CA VAL A 464 -25.55 -4.34 -8.83
C VAL A 464 -25.31 -4.72 -10.30
N PHE A 465 -26.40 -4.79 -11.06
CA PHE A 465 -26.35 -5.14 -12.49
C PHE A 465 -25.40 -4.24 -13.31
N GLN A 466 -25.40 -2.92 -13.09
CA GLN A 466 -24.54 -2.00 -13.84
C GLN A 466 -23.05 -2.21 -13.54
N GLU A 467 -22.71 -2.61 -12.32
CA GLU A 467 -21.34 -2.97 -11.96
C GLU A 467 -20.92 -4.29 -12.63
N ALA A 468 -21.83 -5.27 -12.67
CA ALA A 468 -21.61 -6.52 -13.37
C ALA A 468 -21.35 -6.31 -14.87
N VAL A 469 -22.12 -5.43 -15.53
CA VAL A 469 -21.91 -5.04 -16.93
C VAL A 469 -20.55 -4.38 -17.14
N ALA A 470 -20.18 -3.43 -16.27
CA ALA A 470 -18.89 -2.74 -16.35
C ALA A 470 -17.69 -3.68 -16.16
N ALA A 471 -17.76 -4.59 -15.17
CA ALA A 471 -16.74 -5.59 -14.93
C ALA A 471 -16.60 -6.58 -16.10
N LYS A 472 -17.73 -7.03 -16.67
CA LYS A 472 -17.72 -7.93 -17.83
C LYS A 472 -17.13 -7.26 -19.07
N ALA A 473 -17.44 -5.97 -19.28
CA ALA A 473 -16.85 -5.18 -20.36
C ALA A 473 -15.32 -5.02 -20.22
N ALA A 474 -14.80 -5.04 -18.98
CA ALA A 474 -13.36 -5.06 -18.70
C ALA A 474 -12.73 -6.47 -18.80
N GLY A 475 -13.53 -7.50 -19.09
CA GLY A 475 -13.08 -8.88 -19.31
C GLY A 475 -13.08 -9.78 -18.07
N LEU A 476 -13.63 -9.32 -16.94
CA LEU A 476 -13.73 -10.13 -15.72
C LEU A 476 -14.80 -11.22 -15.86
N GLU A 477 -14.64 -12.31 -15.12
CA GLU A 477 -15.74 -13.22 -14.85
C GLU A 477 -16.63 -12.62 -13.75
N VAL A 478 -17.95 -12.77 -13.89
CA VAL A 478 -18.91 -12.07 -13.02
C VAL A 478 -20.02 -13.00 -12.60
N ILE A 479 -20.34 -12.99 -11.30
CA ILE A 479 -21.53 -13.63 -10.73
C ILE A 479 -22.31 -12.57 -9.96
N ILE A 480 -23.62 -12.51 -10.19
CA ILE A 480 -24.50 -11.62 -9.46
C ILE A 480 -24.94 -12.28 -8.14
N SER A 481 -24.69 -11.60 -7.03
CA SER A 481 -25.15 -12.01 -5.69
C SER A 481 -26.61 -11.61 -5.49
N VAL A 482 -27.46 -12.59 -5.20
CA VAL A 482 -28.88 -12.39 -4.92
C VAL A 482 -29.13 -12.60 -3.43
N ARG A 483 -29.22 -11.50 -2.69
CA ARG A 483 -29.49 -11.48 -1.25
C ARG A 483 -30.88 -10.89 -0.95
N PRO A 484 -31.45 -11.19 0.23
CA PRO A 484 -32.67 -10.54 0.68
C PRO A 484 -32.52 -9.01 0.71
N GLY A 485 -33.46 -8.29 0.09
CA GLY A 485 -33.46 -6.83 0.02
C GLY A 485 -32.79 -6.23 -1.22
N ASN A 486 -32.10 -7.03 -2.04
CA ASN A 486 -31.50 -6.54 -3.28
C ASN A 486 -32.58 -6.15 -4.31
N ALA A 487 -32.25 -5.19 -5.17
CA ALA A 487 -33.12 -4.78 -6.27
C ALA A 487 -33.37 -5.95 -7.25
N PRO A 488 -34.57 -6.02 -7.88
CA PRO A 488 -34.82 -7.04 -8.89
C PRO A 488 -33.90 -6.86 -10.09
N LEU A 489 -33.41 -7.97 -10.63
CA LEU A 489 -32.58 -7.97 -11.83
C LEU A 489 -33.43 -7.82 -13.09
N PRO A 490 -32.91 -7.21 -14.17
CA PRO A 490 -33.62 -7.14 -15.45
C PRO A 490 -33.96 -8.53 -16.00
N GLU A 491 -35.13 -8.68 -16.63
CA GLU A 491 -35.50 -9.92 -17.30
C GLU A 491 -34.48 -10.25 -18.41
N ASN A 492 -34.05 -11.52 -18.48
CA ASN A 492 -33.08 -12.04 -19.45
C ASN A 492 -31.63 -11.51 -19.30
N HIS A 493 -31.18 -11.14 -18.10
CA HIS A 493 -29.75 -10.92 -17.89
C HIS A 493 -28.95 -12.22 -18.13
N GLU A 494 -27.81 -12.15 -18.82
CA GLU A 494 -26.98 -13.32 -19.15
C GLU A 494 -26.03 -13.74 -18.01
N PHE A 495 -26.01 -12.98 -16.91
CA PHE A 495 -25.13 -13.25 -15.77
C PHE A 495 -25.59 -14.45 -14.94
N LYS A 496 -24.63 -15.28 -14.52
CA LYS A 496 -24.85 -16.30 -13.49
C LYS A 496 -25.21 -15.62 -12.18
N THR A 497 -26.10 -16.23 -11.40
CA THR A 497 -26.51 -15.73 -10.09
C THR A 497 -26.22 -16.73 -8.99
N VAL A 498 -25.93 -16.24 -7.79
CA VAL A 498 -25.72 -17.07 -6.61
C VAL A 498 -26.50 -16.50 -5.42
N ARG A 499 -26.96 -17.37 -4.51
CA ARG A 499 -27.64 -16.96 -3.26
C ARG A 499 -26.76 -17.15 -2.02
N SER A 500 -25.69 -17.94 -2.15
CA SER A 500 -24.71 -18.26 -1.10
C SER A 500 -23.32 -18.40 -1.72
N PHE A 501 -22.31 -17.82 -1.09
CA PHE A 501 -20.92 -17.95 -1.56
C PHE A 501 -20.39 -19.38 -1.45
N LEU A 502 -21.07 -20.27 -0.70
CA LEU A 502 -20.71 -21.68 -0.61
C LEU A 502 -20.95 -22.46 -1.92
N ASP A 503 -21.76 -21.92 -2.82
CA ASP A 503 -22.04 -22.50 -4.14
C ASP A 503 -20.90 -22.23 -5.15
N ILE A 504 -19.83 -21.54 -4.71
CA ILE A 504 -18.62 -21.20 -5.45
C ILE A 504 -17.44 -21.95 -4.82
#